data_AF-A0A5H6JP53-F1
#
_entry.id   AF-A0A5H6JP53-F1
#
_cell.length_a   1.000
_cell.length_b   1.000
_cell.length_c   1.000
_cell.angle_alpha   90.00
_cell.angle_beta   90.00
_cell.angle_gamma   90.00
#
_symmetry.space_group_name_H-M   'P 1'
#
loop_
_entity.id
_entity.type
_entity.pdbx_description
1 polymer ?
#
loop_
_entity_poly.entity_id
_entity_poly.type
_entity_poly.pdbx_seq_one_letter_code
_entity_poly.pdbx_strand_id
1 'polypeptide(L)'
;IKLLHPSVEWVQSFADERCGKSGVVYQASNFDFIGSHETTFYELDGDWYHEIAMNAIKRGGKRGEFLRANKERAVVHKFRQFRYIRFLNKRARKRLNSKFFRIQPYPKSEHSGQ
;
A
#
# COMPACT_ATOMS: atom_id res chain seq x y z
N ILE A 1 13.86 4.12 -13.99
CA ILE A 1 13.55 2.67 -13.97
C ILE A 1 13.83 2.01 -15.32
N LYS A 2 13.11 2.30 -16.42
CA LYS A 2 13.33 1.62 -17.71
C LYS A 2 14.78 1.62 -18.23
N LEU A 3 15.51 2.71 -18.05
CA LEU A 3 16.91 2.81 -18.50
C LEU A 3 17.88 2.00 -17.63
N LEU A 4 17.66 2.00 -16.31
CA LEU A 4 18.55 1.36 -15.33
C LEU A 4 18.21 -0.11 -15.05
N HIS A 5 16.94 -0.48 -15.24
CA HIS A 5 16.39 -1.81 -14.96
C HIS A 5 15.42 -2.22 -16.09
N PRO A 6 15.93 -2.54 -17.29
CA PRO A 6 15.11 -2.81 -18.47
C PRO A 6 14.25 -4.07 -18.35
N SER A 7 14.60 -5.00 -17.45
CA SER A 7 13.82 -6.20 -17.15
C SER A 7 12.56 -5.93 -16.32
N VAL A 8 12.43 -4.76 -15.72
CA VAL A 8 11.27 -4.40 -14.91
C VAL A 8 10.09 -4.02 -15.81
N GLU A 9 9.04 -4.83 -15.77
CA GLU A 9 7.89 -4.66 -16.66
C GLU A 9 6.72 -3.89 -16.05
N TRP A 10 6.63 -3.84 -14.72
CA TRP A 10 5.62 -3.10 -13.98
C TRP A 10 6.15 -2.64 -12.62
N VAL A 11 5.46 -1.66 -12.05
CA VAL A 11 5.67 -1.16 -10.68
C VAL A 11 4.37 -1.34 -9.92
N GLN A 12 4.43 -1.97 -8.75
CA GLN A 12 3.31 -2.00 -7.80
C GLN A 12 3.55 -0.95 -6.70
N SER A 13 2.49 -0.27 -6.29
CA SER A 13 2.52 0.65 -5.16
C SER A 13 1.29 0.51 -4.29
N PHE A 14 1.34 1.10 -3.10
CA PHE A 14 0.33 1.00 -2.07
C PHE A 14 -0.08 2.39 -1.56
N ALA A 15 -1.34 2.51 -1.13
CA ALA A 15 -1.84 3.68 -0.41
C ALA A 15 -2.65 3.21 0.79
N ASP A 16 -2.48 3.84 1.95
CA ASP A 16 -3.24 3.51 3.16
C ASP A 16 -4.44 4.45 3.28
N GLU A 17 -5.60 3.88 3.63
CA GLU A 17 -6.86 4.61 3.87
C GLU A 17 -6.71 5.70 4.94
N ARG A 18 -5.84 5.46 5.93
CA ARG A 18 -5.45 6.43 6.96
C ARG A 18 -5.02 7.80 6.39
N CYS A 19 -4.47 7.84 5.17
CA CYS A 19 -4.03 9.07 4.52
C CYS A 19 -5.17 9.86 3.83
N GLY A 20 -6.41 9.34 3.81
CA GLY A 20 -7.63 10.05 3.37
C GLY A 20 -7.77 10.32 1.86
N LYS A 21 -6.72 10.13 1.06
CA LYS A 21 -6.72 10.46 -0.38
C LYS A 21 -6.92 9.26 -1.30
N SER A 22 -7.16 8.07 -0.75
CA SER A 22 -7.39 6.81 -1.49
C SER A 22 -6.46 6.56 -2.68
N GLY A 23 -5.24 7.12 -2.70
CA GLY A 23 -4.30 6.97 -3.83
C GLY A 23 -4.56 7.85 -5.06
N VAL A 24 -5.20 9.03 -4.95
CA VAL A 24 -5.42 9.98 -6.06
C VAL A 24 -4.16 10.26 -6.90
N VAL A 25 -2.98 10.36 -6.26
CA VAL A 25 -1.70 10.56 -6.97
C VAL A 25 -1.36 9.41 -7.93
N TYR A 26 -1.80 8.18 -7.62
CA TYR A 26 -1.58 7.01 -8.47
C TYR A 26 -2.49 7.03 -9.69
N GLN A 27 -3.75 7.43 -9.52
CA GLN A 27 -4.68 7.67 -10.62
C GLN A 27 -4.13 8.72 -11.60
N ALA A 28 -3.65 9.86 -11.07
CA ALA A 28 -3.03 10.92 -11.89
C ALA A 28 -1.73 10.46 -12.58
N SER A 29 -1.04 9.46 -12.04
CA SER A 29 0.27 8.98 -12.51
C SER A 29 0.20 7.74 -13.43
N ASN A 30 -0.98 7.43 -13.98
CA ASN A 30 -1.23 6.26 -14.84
C ASN A 30 -0.98 4.90 -14.16
N PHE A 31 -1.32 4.78 -12.88
CA PHE A 31 -1.40 3.48 -12.21
C PHE A 31 -2.85 2.99 -12.21
N ASP A 32 -3.08 1.75 -12.62
CA ASP A 32 -4.35 1.07 -12.51
C ASP A 32 -4.59 0.60 -11.07
N PHE A 33 -5.82 0.76 -10.56
CA PHE A 33 -6.24 0.17 -9.28
C PHE A 33 -6.50 -1.33 -9.45
N ILE A 34 -5.95 -2.14 -8.55
CA ILE A 34 -6.03 -3.61 -8.59
C ILE A 34 -6.61 -4.23 -7.31
N GLY A 35 -7.33 -3.42 -6.51
CA GLY A 35 -8.02 -3.86 -5.31
C GLY A 35 -7.35 -3.42 -4.01
N SER A 36 -7.93 -3.81 -2.89
CA SER A 36 -7.46 -3.49 -1.55
C SER A 36 -7.51 -4.72 -0.65
N HIS A 37 -6.90 -4.60 0.52
CA HIS A 37 -7.06 -5.53 1.63
C HIS A 37 -7.03 -4.75 2.93
N GLU A 38 -7.65 -5.30 3.97
CA GLU A 38 -7.52 -4.74 5.30
C GLU A 38 -6.19 -5.18 5.91
N THR A 39 -5.50 -4.26 6.59
CA THR A 39 -4.29 -4.55 7.34
C THR A 39 -4.30 -3.82 8.68
N THR A 40 -3.49 -4.33 9.60
CA THR A 40 -3.38 -3.81 10.96
C THR A 40 -2.40 -2.62 10.99
N PHE A 41 -2.79 -1.55 11.67
CA PHE A 41 -1.90 -0.46 12.03
C PHE A 41 -1.87 -0.30 13.55
N TYR A 42 -0.72 0.13 14.05
CA TYR A 42 -0.52 0.44 15.45
C TYR A 42 -0.23 1.93 15.58
N GLU A 43 -0.95 2.60 16.47
CA GLU A 43 -0.64 3.95 16.92
C GLU A 43 0.01 3.84 18.30
N LEU A 44 1.20 4.41 18.46
CA LEU A 44 1.95 4.41 19.71
C LEU A 44 2.63 5.76 19.87
N ASP A 45 2.32 6.48 20.95
CA ASP A 45 2.94 7.77 21.30
C ASP A 45 2.85 8.82 20.15
N GLY A 46 1.75 8.80 19.40
CA GLY A 46 1.50 9.67 18.24
C GLY A 46 2.18 9.22 16.93
N ASP A 47 2.96 8.13 16.97
CA ASP A 47 3.60 7.53 15.82
C ASP A 47 2.76 6.38 15.24
N TRP A 48 2.81 6.24 13.91
CA TRP A 48 2.09 5.18 13.18
C TRP A 48 3.02 4.08 12.69
N TYR A 49 2.57 2.84 12.82
CA TYR A 49 3.30 1.65 12.41
C TYR A 49 2.39 0.69 11.64
N HIS A 50 2.88 0.19 10.50
CA HIS A 50 2.22 -0.89 9.78
C HIS A 50 2.49 -2.23 10.49
N GLU A 51 1.58 -3.19 10.38
CA GLU A 51 1.70 -4.58 10.84
C GLU A 51 3.07 -5.24 10.62
N ILE A 52 3.75 -4.92 9.51
CA ILE A 52 5.06 -5.47 9.22
C ILE A 52 6.13 -5.06 10.25
N ALA A 53 6.00 -3.89 10.90
CA ALA A 53 6.90 -3.45 11.96
C ALA A 53 6.77 -4.32 13.22
N MET A 54 5.56 -4.85 13.48
CA MET A 54 5.29 -5.77 14.58
C MET A 54 5.85 -7.17 14.27
N ASN A 55 5.65 -7.67 13.05
CA ASN A 55 5.90 -9.08 12.71
C ASN A 55 7.27 -9.35 12.07
N ALA A 56 7.82 -8.43 11.30
CA ALA A 56 9.08 -8.64 10.59
C ALA A 56 10.29 -8.34 11.49
N ILE A 57 10.53 -9.17 12.50
CA ILE A 57 11.55 -8.96 13.56
C ILE A 57 12.92 -8.60 12.97
N LYS A 58 13.36 -9.31 11.92
CA LYS A 58 14.67 -9.07 11.28
C LYS A 58 14.73 -7.83 10.37
N ARG A 59 13.59 -7.25 10.00
CA ARG A 59 13.48 -6.14 9.02
C ARG A 59 12.84 -4.87 9.60
N GLY A 60 12.27 -4.93 10.80
CA GLY A 60 11.54 -3.81 11.42
C GLY A 60 12.42 -2.67 11.90
N GLY A 61 13.73 -2.90 12.02
CA GLY A 61 14.70 -1.91 12.53
C GLY A 61 14.33 -1.35 13.91
N LYS A 62 14.96 -0.24 14.28
CA LYS A 62 14.75 0.41 15.58
C LYS A 62 13.30 0.82 15.83
N ARG A 63 12.58 1.26 14.78
CA ARG A 63 11.16 1.62 14.88
C ARG A 63 10.28 0.41 15.24
N GLY A 64 10.51 -0.73 14.59
CA GLY A 64 9.79 -1.96 14.90
C GLY A 64 10.15 -2.52 16.28
N GLU A 65 11.40 -2.41 16.71
CA GLU A 65 11.83 -2.79 18.07
C GLU A 65 11.09 -1.98 19.14
N PHE A 66 11.03 -0.65 18.98
CA PHE A 66 10.30 0.23 19.88
C PHE A 66 8.82 -0.15 19.99
N LEU A 67 8.15 -0.37 18.86
CA LEU A 67 6.76 -0.83 18.85
C LEU A 67 6.59 -2.15 19.60
N ARG A 68 7.44 -3.15 19.34
CA ARG A 68 7.33 -4.48 19.97
C ARG A 68 7.56 -4.43 21.48
N ALA A 69 8.50 -3.61 21.94
CA ALA A 69 8.78 -3.42 23.36
C ALA A 69 7.63 -2.71 24.10
N ASN A 70 6.80 -1.95 23.39
CA ASN A 70 5.73 -1.13 23.96
C ASN A 70 4.33 -1.52 23.46
N LYS A 71 4.18 -2.74 22.94
CA LYS A 71 2.96 -3.20 22.26
C LYS A 71 1.67 -3.04 23.09
N GLU A 72 1.78 -3.13 24.41
CA GLU A 72 0.64 -3.04 25.34
C GLU A 72 0.08 -1.62 25.45
N ARG A 73 0.88 -0.60 25.11
CA ARG A 73 0.47 0.81 25.07
C ARG A 73 -0.05 1.23 23.68
N ALA A 74 0.12 0.38 22.67
CA ALA A 74 -0.24 0.70 21.30
C ALA A 74 -1.75 0.49 21.09
N VAL A 75 -2.39 1.44 20.39
CA VAL A 75 -3.78 1.31 19.95
C VAL A 75 -3.79 0.63 18.59
N VAL A 76 -4.68 -0.36 18.42
CA VAL A 76 -4.77 -1.18 17.20
C VAL A 76 -5.89 -0.65 16.32
N HIS A 77 -5.56 -0.41 15.05
CA HIS A 77 -6.49 0.05 14.02
C HIS A 77 -6.51 -0.91 12.83
N LYS A 78 -7.65 -0.93 12.14
CA LYS A 78 -7.84 -1.64 10.88
C LYS A 78 -8.13 -0.63 9.78
N PHE A 79 -7.30 -0.63 8.75
CA PHE A 79 -7.45 0.24 7.60
C PHE A 79 -7.29 -0.54 6.31
N ARG A 80 -7.94 -0.06 5.24
CA ARG A 80 -7.71 -0.58 3.90
C ARG A 80 -6.36 -0.09 3.38
N GLN A 81 -5.59 -1.02 2.83
CA GLN A 81 -4.44 -0.73 2.00
C GLN A 81 -4.78 -1.02 0.53
N PHE A 82 -4.84 0.05 -0.26
CA PHE A 82 -5.10 0.04 -1.69
C PHE A 82 -3.86 -0.38 -2.47
N ARG A 83 -4.05 -1.16 -3.53
CA ARG A 83 -2.99 -1.63 -4.42
C ARG A 83 -3.14 -1.04 -5.81
N TYR A 84 -2.01 -0.58 -6.34
CA TYR A 84 -1.91 0.10 -7.63
C TYR A 84 -0.81 -0.53 -8.47
N ILE A 85 -0.98 -0.59 -9.78
CA ILE A 85 0.03 -1.10 -10.71
C ILE A 85 0.22 -0.17 -11.91
N ARG A 86 1.47 0.10 -12.28
CA ARG A 86 1.81 0.80 -13.52
C ARG A 86 2.64 -0.10 -14.40
N PHE A 87 2.14 -0.39 -15.60
CA PHE A 87 2.87 -1.17 -16.59
C PHE A 87 3.90 -0.28 -17.31
N LEU A 88 5.18 -0.66 -17.19
CA LEU A 88 6.27 -0.06 -17.95
C LEU A 88 6.32 -0.66 -19.36
N ASN A 89 6.06 -1.96 -19.47
CA ASN A 89 5.83 -2.65 -20.73
C ASN A 89 4.33 -2.82 -20.98
N LYS A 90 3.78 -2.15 -22.00
CA LYS A 90 2.34 -2.24 -22.34
C LYS A 90 1.88 -3.68 -22.65
N ARG A 91 2.77 -4.52 -23.19
CA ARG A 91 2.47 -5.94 -23.47
C ARG A 91 2.36 -6.77 -22.19
N ALA A 92 3.01 -6.37 -21.11
CA ALA A 92 2.96 -7.08 -19.82
C ALA A 92 1.57 -7.05 -19.19
N ARG A 93 0.74 -6.06 -19.52
CA ARG A 93 -0.67 -6.00 -19.10
C ARG A 93 -1.46 -7.26 -19.49
N LYS A 94 -1.16 -7.87 -20.64
CA LYS A 94 -1.80 -9.12 -21.10
C LYS A 94 -1.39 -10.34 -20.29
N ARG A 95 -0.22 -10.29 -19.64
CA ARG A 95 0.30 -11.35 -18.77
C ARG A 95 -0.04 -11.14 -17.30
N LEU A 96 -0.74 -10.05 -16.98
CA LEU A 96 -1.24 -9.83 -15.63
C LEU A 96 -2.08 -11.04 -15.22
N ASN A 97 -1.74 -11.65 -14.09
CA ASN A 97 -2.51 -12.77 -13.56
C ASN A 97 -3.90 -12.27 -13.15
N SER A 98 -4.86 -12.37 -14.07
CA SER A 98 -6.23 -11.87 -13.91
C SER A 98 -6.98 -12.51 -12.75
N LYS A 99 -6.52 -13.66 -12.25
CA LYS A 99 -7.08 -14.33 -11.06
C LYS A 99 -6.80 -13.54 -9.78
N PHE A 100 -5.63 -12.92 -9.67
CA PHE A 100 -5.22 -12.19 -8.44
C PHE A 100 -5.19 -10.68 -8.62
N PHE A 101 -5.02 -10.21 -9.86
CA PHE A 101 -4.89 -8.81 -10.20
C PHE A 101 -5.87 -8.46 -11.32
N ARG A 102 -7.05 -8.00 -10.92
CA ARG A 102 -8.06 -7.47 -11.82
C ARG A 102 -8.08 -5.94 -11.69
N ILE A 103 -7.95 -5.26 -12.81
CA ILE A 103 -8.13 -3.80 -12.89
C ILE A 103 -9.58 -3.49 -12.51
N GLN A 104 -9.73 -2.59 -11.55
CA GLN A 104 -11.00 -2.23 -10.94
C GLN A 104 -11.20 -0.71 -11.00
N PRO A 105 -12.45 -0.22 -10.88
CA PRO A 105 -12.71 1.21 -10.74
C PRO A 105 -11.95 1.77 -9.53
N TYR A 106 -11.42 2.99 -9.67
CA TYR A 106 -10.70 3.65 -8.58
C TYR A 106 -11.61 3.82 -7.35
N PRO A 107 -11.08 3.62 -6.13
CA PRO A 107 -11.83 3.89 -4.91
C PRO A 107 -12.17 5.38 -4.84
N LYS A 108 -13.41 5.69 -4.48
CA LYS A 108 -13.79 7.08 -4.17
C LYS A 108 -13.19 7.47 -2.82
N SER A 109 -12.76 8.71 -2.69
CA SER A 109 -12.44 9.28 -1.38
C SER A 109 -13.74 9.62 -0.67
N GLU A 110 -13.89 9.24 0.59
CA GLU A 110 -15.04 9.61 1.44
C GLU A 110 -15.21 11.14 1.56
N HIS A 111 -14.20 11.94 1.19
CA HIS A 111 -14.22 13.41 1.22
C HIS A 111 -14.76 14.09 -0.04
N SER A 112 -15.30 13.38 -1.03
CA SER A 112 -15.87 14.01 -2.24
C SER A 112 -17.31 14.54 -2.05
N GLY A 113 -17.67 14.96 -0.84
CA GLY A 113 -19.04 15.33 -0.46
C GLY A 113 -19.15 16.34 0.69
N GLN A 114 -18.16 17.22 0.87
CA GLN A 114 -18.28 18.41 1.72
C GLN A 114 -17.98 19.67 0.92
#